data_AF-A0A6I7QS75-F1
#
_entry.id   AF-A0A6I7QS75-F1
#
_cell.length_a   1.000
_cell.length_b   1.000
_cell.length_c   1.000
_cell.angle_alpha   90.00
_cell.angle_beta   90.00
_cell.angle_gamma   90.00
#
_symmetry.space_group_name_H-M   'P 1'
#
loop_
_entity.id
_entity.type
_entity.pdbx_description
1 polymer ?
#
loop_
_entity_poly.entity_id
_entity_poly.type
_entity_poly.pdbx_seq_one_letter_code
_entity_poly.pdbx_strand_id
1 'polypeptide(L)'
;MMQRYRIKSSPEREEYLQVLRKSEAGYQVRIVRCYEGYESVTESFLEAHLFEMCLHTGYLTESPEPQAVPEHAGAARVFSVA
;
A
#
# COMPACT_ATOMS: atom_id res chain seq x y z
N MET A 1 -5.62 2.03 -15.00
CA MET A 1 -5.84 1.24 -13.77
C MET A 1 -4.66 1.47 -12.83
N MET A 2 -4.90 1.64 -11.53
CA MET A 2 -3.84 1.78 -10.53
C MET A 2 -3.38 0.39 -10.11
N GLN A 3 -2.08 0.12 -10.16
CA GLN A 3 -1.54 -1.20 -9.78
C GLN A 3 -1.45 -1.32 -8.25
N ARG A 4 -1.99 -2.40 -7.69
CA ARG A 4 -1.98 -2.69 -6.25
C ARG A 4 -1.15 -3.94 -5.96
N TYR A 5 -0.39 -3.86 -4.89
CA TYR A 5 0.47 -4.92 -4.39
C TYR A 5 0.13 -5.16 -2.92
N ARG A 6 0.05 -6.42 -2.52
CA ARG A 6 -0.02 -6.81 -1.11
C ARG A 6 1.38 -6.78 -0.51
N ILE A 7 1.53 -6.16 0.64
CA ILE A 7 2.77 -6.17 1.41
C ILE A 7 2.73 -7.40 2.32
N LYS A 8 3.80 -8.20 2.30
CA LYS A 8 3.98 -9.35 3.18
C LYS A 8 3.91 -8.89 4.64
N SER A 9 2.87 -9.34 5.33
CA SER A 9 2.54 -8.92 6.69
C SER A 9 2.02 -10.11 7.49
N SER A 10 1.97 -9.97 8.81
CA SER A 10 1.31 -10.94 9.69
C SER A 10 -0.18 -11.07 9.34
N PRO A 11 -0.83 -12.23 9.62
CA PRO A 11 -2.25 -12.44 9.29
C PRO A 11 -3.19 -11.43 9.95
N GLU A 12 -2.78 -10.82 11.07
CA GLU A 12 -3.53 -9.78 11.80
C GLU A 12 -3.33 -8.37 11.22
N ARG A 13 -2.47 -8.23 10.20
CA ARG A 13 -2.14 -6.96 9.54
C ARG A 13 -2.46 -7.05 8.06
N GLU A 14 -3.25 -6.11 7.59
CA GLU A 14 -3.53 -5.97 6.17
C GLU A 14 -2.81 -4.73 5.64
N GLU A 15 -1.75 -4.95 4.87
CA GLU A 15 -0.96 -3.87 4.30
C GLU A 15 -0.92 -3.98 2.77
N TYR A 16 -1.12 -2.84 2.12
CA TYR A 16 -1.19 -2.75 0.66
C TYR A 16 -0.42 -1.54 0.16
N LEU A 17 0.21 -1.69 -0.99
CA LEU A 17 0.90 -0.65 -1.73
C LEU A 17 0.16 -0.39 -3.03
N GLN A 18 -0.15 0.87 -3.32
CA GLN A 18 -0.75 1.31 -4.56
C GLN A 18 0.24 2.20 -5.31
N VAL A 19 0.49 1.91 -6.58
CA VAL A 19 1.31 2.75 -7.44
C VAL A 19 0.46 3.89 -7.97
N LEU A 20 0.77 5.12 -7.54
CA LEU A 20 0.11 6.35 -7.98
C LEU A 20 0.71 6.85 -9.29
N ARG A 21 2.03 6.80 -9.40
CA ARG A 21 2.77 7.26 -10.58
C ARG A 21 4.05 6.45 -10.75
N LYS A 22 4.39 6.17 -12.00
CA LYS A 22 5.70 5.59 -12.40
C LYS A 22 6.52 6.65 -13.10
N SER A 23 7.81 6.71 -12.78
CA SER A 23 8.83 7.57 -13.38
C SER A 23 10.11 6.74 -13.58
N GLU A 24 11.10 7.28 -14.31
CA GLU A 24 12.40 6.61 -14.49
C GLU A 24 13.18 6.48 -13.17
N ALA A 25 13.02 7.44 -12.26
CA ALA A 25 13.65 7.40 -10.94
C ALA A 25 13.01 6.37 -9.99
N GLY A 26 11.77 5.94 -10.23
CA GLY A 26 11.01 5.09 -9.31
C GLY A 26 9.50 5.31 -9.34
N TYR A 27 8.85 5.00 -8.22
CA TYR A 27 7.40 4.92 -8.08
C TYR A 27 6.92 5.83 -6.96
N GLN A 28 5.98 6.72 -7.27
CA GLN A 28 5.17 7.34 -6.23
C GLN A 28 4.13 6.33 -5.77
N VAL A 29 4.18 5.96 -4.50
CA VAL A 29 3.34 4.91 -3.94
C VAL A 29 2.52 5.43 -2.76
N ARG A 30 1.36 4.81 -2.56
CA ARG A 30 0.54 4.97 -1.36
C ARG A 30 0.51 3.65 -0.62
N ILE A 31 0.96 3.65 0.62
CA ILE A 31 0.93 2.51 1.52
C ILE A 31 -0.27 2.67 2.44
N VAL A 32 -1.13 1.67 2.47
CA VAL A 32 -2.29 1.58 3.36
C VAL A 32 -2.01 0.44 4.33
N ARG A 33 -2.02 0.75 5.63
CA ARG A 33 -1.83 -0.22 6.70
C ARG A 33 -3.09 -0.28 7.53
N CYS A 34 -3.66 -1.47 7.67
CA CYS A 34 -4.83 -1.73 8.50
C CYS A 34 -4.42 -2.67 9.64
N TYR A 35 -4.67 -2.23 10.87
CA TYR A 35 -4.37 -2.99 12.08
C TYR A 35 -5.36 -2.63 13.18
N GLU A 36 -6.00 -3.63 13.79
CA GLU A 36 -6.97 -3.46 14.89
C GLU A 36 -8.06 -2.40 14.63
N GLY A 37 -8.55 -2.30 13.39
CA GLY A 37 -9.58 -1.33 13.00
C GLY A 37 -9.06 0.09 12.73
N TYR A 38 -7.75 0.32 12.87
CA TYR A 38 -7.10 1.57 12.49
C TYR A 38 -6.50 1.47 11.10
N GLU A 39 -6.81 2.46 10.27
CA GLU A 39 -6.18 2.64 8.96
C GLU A 39 -5.16 3.79 9.02
N SER A 40 -3.96 3.54 8.51
CA SER A 40 -2.96 4.57 8.27
C SER A 40 -2.58 4.59 6.79
N VAL A 41 -2.63 5.77 6.19
CA VAL A 41 -2.30 6.00 4.79
C VAL A 41 -1.07 6.89 4.71
N THR A 42 -0.05 6.44 3.99
CA THR A 42 1.17 7.22 3.79
C THR A 42 1.54 7.20 2.31
N GLU A 43 1.89 8.38 1.78
CA GLU A 43 2.43 8.50 0.44
C GLU A 43 3.95 8.63 0.53
N SER A 44 4.65 7.89 -0.32
CA SER A 44 6.11 7.87 -0.31
C SER A 44 6.65 7.63 -1.72
N PHE A 45 7.93 7.89 -1.90
CA PHE A 45 8.64 7.60 -3.12
C PHE A 45 9.48 6.34 -2.92
N LEU A 46 9.31 5.36 -3.79
CA LEU A 46 10.02 4.10 -3.78
C LEU A 46 10.88 3.99 -5.03
N GLU A 47 12.20 3.89 -4.86
CA GLU A 47 13.13 3.75 -5.98
C GLU A 47 12.84 2.49 -6.79
N ALA A 48 13.12 2.55 -8.10
CA ALA A 48 12.80 1.44 -9.01
C ALA A 48 13.43 0.11 -8.57
N HIS A 49 14.72 0.15 -8.21
CA HIS A 49 15.46 -1.04 -7.78
C HIS A 49 14.88 -1.66 -6.50
N LEU A 50 14.44 -0.85 -5.53
CA LEU A 50 13.82 -1.36 -4.30
C LEU A 50 12.47 -2.01 -4.59
N PHE A 51 11.68 -1.42 -5.47
CA PHE A 51 10.40 -1.99 -5.88
C PHE A 51 10.58 -3.37 -6.55
N GLU A 52 11.54 -3.50 -7.45
CA GLU A 52 11.87 -4.77 -8.12
C GLU A 52 12.38 -5.81 -7.13
N MET A 53 13.24 -5.42 -6.19
CA MET A 53 13.71 -6.29 -5.11
C MET A 53 12.57 -6.77 -4.21
N CYS A 54 11.61 -5.90 -3.90
CA CYS A 54 10.44 -6.28 -3.10
C CYS A 54 9.56 -7.29 -3.83
N LEU A 55 9.40 -7.18 -5.15
CA LEU A 55 8.70 -8.18 -5.95
C LEU A 55 9.47 -9.51 -5.98
N HIS A 56 10.77 -9.45 -6.24
CA HIS A 56 11.62 -10.63 -6.37
C HIS A 56 11.68 -11.46 -5.08
N THR A 57 11.73 -10.78 -3.92
CA THR A 57 11.75 -11.43 -2.60
C THR A 57 10.37 -11.91 -2.13
N GLY A 58 9.30 -11.58 -2.86
CA GLY A 58 7.93 -11.86 -2.45
C GLY A 58 7.46 -10.99 -1.27
N TYR A 59 8.15 -9.87 -1.00
CA TYR A 59 7.68 -8.87 -0.06
C TYR A 59 6.47 -8.10 -0.61
N LEU A 60 6.47 -7.84 -1.92
CA LEU A 60 5.30 -7.35 -2.66
C LEU A 60 4.76 -8.48 -3.54
N THR A 61 3.44 -8.64 -3.56
CA THR A 61 2.77 -9.58 -4.46
C THR A 61 1.64 -8.85 -5.18
N GLU A 62 1.55 -8.99 -6.50
CA GLU A 62 0.46 -8.40 -7.29
C GLU A 62 -0.90 -8.89 -6.80
N SER A 63 -1.86 -7.97 -6.65
CA SER A 63 -3.21 -8.27 -6.20
C SER A 63 -4.22 -7.71 -7.21
N PRO A 64 -5.09 -8.54 -7.83
CA PRO A 64 -5.86 -8.15 -9.00
C PRO A 64 -7.02 -7.16 -8.75
N GLU A 65 -7.31 -6.71 -7.52
CA GLU A 65 -8.48 -5.87 -7.28
C GLU A 65 -8.25 -4.71 -6.29
N PRO A 66 -8.85 -3.52 -6.56
CA PRO A 66 -9.17 -2.58 -5.52
C PRO A 66 -10.32 -3.19 -4.72
N GLN A 67 -10.01 -4.06 -3.75
CA GLN A 67 -11.04 -4.51 -2.81
C GLN A 67 -11.57 -3.26 -2.13
N ALA A 68 -12.80 -2.88 -2.49
CA ALA A 68 -13.56 -1.88 -1.80
C ALA A 68 -13.51 -2.28 -0.32
N VAL A 69 -12.91 -1.43 0.50
CA VAL A 69 -13.01 -1.58 1.95
C VAL A 69 -14.51 -1.73 2.26
N PRO A 70 -14.95 -2.82 2.91
CA PRO A 70 -16.35 -2.92 3.28
C PRO A 70 -16.68 -1.69 4.14
N GLU A 71 -17.72 -0.95 3.76
CA GLU A 71 -18.18 0.32 4.36
C GLU A 71 -18.77 0.12 5.79
N HIS A 72 -18.23 -0.81 6.56
CA HIS A 72 -18.73 -1.17 7.88
C HIS A 72 -17.60 -1.42 8.88
N ALA A 73 -16.89 -0.36 9.26
CA ALA A 73 -16.40 -0.13 10.62
C ALA A 73 -15.89 1.31 10.73
N GLY A 74 -16.38 2.05 11.73
CA GLY A 74 -16.32 3.50 11.79
C GLY A 74 -14.93 4.13 11.80
N ALA A 75 -14.88 5.30 11.16
CA ALA A 75 -14.18 6.52 11.59
C ALA A 75 -12.77 6.39 12.19
N ALA A 76 -11.74 6.72 11.39
CA ALA A 76 -10.73 7.72 11.75
C ALA A 76 -9.86 8.06 10.52
N ARG A 77 -10.21 9.14 9.82
CA ARG A 77 -9.30 9.77 8.86
C ARG A 77 -8.23 10.53 9.65
N VAL A 78 -7.08 9.91 9.91
CA VAL A 78 -5.91 10.65 10.41
C VAL A 78 -5.22 11.28 9.21
N PHE A 79 -5.62 12.51 8.88
CA PHE A 79 -4.78 13.40 8.09
C PHE A 79 -3.65 13.88 9.00
N SER A 80 -2.42 13.43 8.76
CA SER A 80 -1.26 14.14 9.30
C SER A 80 -1.13 15.47 8.54
N VAL A 81 -1.45 16.56 9.23
CA VAL A 81 -1.13 17.94 8.85
C VAL A 81 0.22 18.32 9.46
N ALA A 82 0.99 19.04 8.64
CA ALA A 82 2.20 19.83 8.91
C ALA A 82 3.53 19.07 9.01
#